data_AF-A0A0R2JPS7-F1
#
_entry.id   AF-A0A0R2JPS7-F1
#
_cell.length_a   1.000
_cell.length_b   1.000
_cell.length_c   1.000
_cell.angle_alpha   90.00
_cell.angle_beta   90.00
_cell.angle_gamma   90.00
#
_symmetry.space_group_name_H-M   'P 1'
#
loop_
_entity.id
_entity.type
_entity.pdbx_description
1 polymer ?
#
loop_
_entity_poly.entity_id
_entity_poly.type
_entity_poly.pdbx_seq_one_letter_code
_entity_poly.pdbx_strand_id
1 'polypeptide(L)'
;MKDYLPNVKLEDMTREKYQHFLDEYGSTHAKETVSKLNSLIHACIKDAIYDGHIKKDFIQRTNLVYDKSKTWKIDYLNIDDLNKLVNHLITTRNYHYS
;
A
#
# COMPACT_ATOMS: atom_id res chain seq x y z
N MET A 1 8.02 11.20 -3.32
CA MET A 1 7.22 11.08 -4.56
C MET A 1 7.88 11.80 -5.73
N LYS A 2 8.37 13.04 -5.57
CA LYS A 2 9.20 13.73 -6.58
C LYS A 2 10.47 12.98 -6.96
N ASP A 3 11.07 12.22 -6.04
CA ASP A 3 12.31 11.49 -6.30
C ASP A 3 12.14 10.21 -7.13
N TYR A 4 10.93 9.63 -7.16
CA TYR A 4 10.65 8.36 -7.87
C TYR A 4 9.90 8.55 -9.20
N LEU A 5 9.34 9.74 -9.43
CA LEU A 5 8.72 10.11 -10.71
C LEU A 5 9.30 11.48 -11.14
N PRO A 6 10.56 11.52 -11.58
CA PRO A 6 11.17 12.77 -12.02
C PRO A 6 10.58 13.17 -13.37
N ASN A 7 9.69 14.17 -13.36
CA ASN A 7 9.25 14.95 -14.53
C ASN A 7 8.89 14.17 -15.81
N VAL A 8 8.50 12.90 -15.70
CA VAL A 8 8.03 12.13 -16.84
C VAL A 8 6.62 12.61 -17.13
N LYS A 9 6.41 13.14 -18.33
CA LYS A 9 5.06 13.48 -18.77
C LYS A 9 4.23 12.20 -18.80
N LEU A 10 3.03 12.26 -18.23
CA LEU A 10 2.09 11.14 -18.18
C LEU A 10 1.76 10.58 -19.57
N GLU A 11 1.87 11.40 -20.62
CA GLU A 11 1.68 11.01 -22.02
C GLU A 11 2.72 10.00 -22.55
N ASP A 12 3.96 10.03 -22.03
CA ASP A 12 5.06 9.15 -22.45
C ASP A 12 5.19 7.89 -21.57
N MET A 13 4.25 7.71 -20.63
CA MET A 13 4.23 6.60 -19.71
C MET A 13 3.72 5.35 -20.41
N THR A 14 4.54 4.31 -20.41
CA THR A 14 4.17 2.98 -20.90
C THR A 14 3.95 2.05 -19.73
N ARG A 15 3.26 0.93 -19.98
CA ARG A 15 3.07 -0.12 -18.97
C ARG A 15 4.40 -0.62 -18.41
N GLU A 16 5.41 -0.79 -19.26
CA GLU A 16 6.73 -1.27 -18.86
C GLU A 16 7.44 -0.29 -17.91
N LYS A 17 7.42 1.01 -18.23
CA LYS A 17 7.98 2.06 -17.36
C LYS A 17 7.26 2.10 -16.01
N TYR A 18 5.93 1.98 -16.03
CA TYR A 18 5.15 1.97 -14.80
C TYR A 18 5.39 0.70 -13.96
N GLN A 19 5.57 -0.46 -14.60
CA GLN A 19 5.95 -1.69 -13.90
C GLN A 19 7.33 -1.55 -13.26
N HIS A 20 8.32 -0.99 -13.97
CA HIS A 20 9.64 -0.76 -13.41
C HIS A 20 9.60 0.19 -12.19
N PHE A 21 8.79 1.26 -12.26
CA PHE A 21 8.52 2.13 -11.12
C PHE A 21 7.92 1.37 -9.94
N LEU A 22 6.93 0.49 -10.18
CA LEU A 22 6.34 -0.34 -9.13
C LEU A 22 7.34 -1.33 -8.54
N ASP A 23 8.25 -1.87 -9.34
CA ASP A 23 9.27 -2.80 -8.88
C ASP A 23 10.28 -2.09 -7.96
N GLU A 24 10.75 -0.90 -8.33
CA GLU A 24 11.66 -0.08 -7.52
C GLU A 24 10.98 0.42 -6.25
N TYR A 25 9.81 1.04 -6.37
CA TYR A 25 9.07 1.56 -5.22
C TYR A 25 8.62 0.42 -4.31
N GLY A 26 8.17 -0.68 -4.90
CA GLY A 26 7.68 -1.87 -4.21
C GLY A 26 8.76 -2.57 -3.40
N SER A 27 9.98 -2.67 -3.91
CA SER A 27 11.10 -3.37 -3.23
C SER A 27 11.41 -2.85 -1.82
N THR A 28 11.01 -1.61 -1.51
CA THR A 28 11.32 -0.95 -0.23
C THR A 28 10.09 -0.64 0.63
N HIS A 29 8.88 -0.84 0.12
CA HIS A 29 7.63 -0.43 0.76
C HIS A 29 6.71 -1.62 1.04
N ALA A 30 5.93 -1.51 2.13
CA ALA A 30 4.93 -2.49 2.51
C ALA A 30 3.80 -2.57 1.47
N LYS A 31 3.16 -3.76 1.38
CA LYS A 31 2.05 -4.02 0.45
C LYS A 31 0.96 -2.96 0.48
N GLU A 32 0.53 -2.57 1.68
CA GLU A 32 -0.55 -1.60 1.87
C GLU A 32 -0.20 -0.23 1.28
N THR A 33 1.04 0.22 1.50
CA THR A 33 1.54 1.50 1.00
C THR A 33 1.59 1.51 -0.53
N VAL A 34 2.14 0.45 -1.13
CA VAL A 34 2.21 0.32 -2.60
C VAL A 34 0.81 0.21 -3.20
N SER A 35 -0.08 -0.55 -2.56
CA SER A 35 -1.46 -0.71 -3.03
C SER A 35 -2.23 0.62 -2.99
N LYS A 36 -2.10 1.39 -1.91
CA LYS A 36 -2.74 2.71 -1.79
C LYS A 36 -2.23 3.67 -2.85
N LEU A 37 -0.92 3.71 -3.07
CA LEU A 37 -0.30 4.54 -4.10
C LEU A 37 -0.79 4.15 -5.50
N ASN A 38 -0.79 2.86 -5.83
CA ASN A 38 -1.28 2.37 -7.12
C ASN A 38 -2.76 2.76 -7.36
N SER A 39 -3.61 2.66 -6.34
CA SER A 39 -5.02 3.06 -6.44
C SER A 39 -5.18 4.55 -6.73
N LEU A 40 -4.40 5.42 -6.07
CA LEU A 40 -4.44 6.86 -6.29
C LEU A 40 -4.01 7.23 -7.72
N ILE A 41 -2.89 6.64 -8.18
CA ILE A 41 -2.42 6.88 -9.54
C ILE A 41 -3.46 6.39 -10.55
N HIS A 42 -4.06 5.20 -10.34
CA HIS A 42 -5.07 4.68 -11.26
C HIS A 42 -6.32 5.56 -11.35
N ALA A 43 -6.76 6.16 -10.24
CA ALA A 43 -7.84 7.14 -10.26
C ALA A 43 -7.48 8.35 -11.15
N CYS A 44 -6.30 8.95 -10.95
CA CYS A 44 -5.84 10.07 -11.77
C CYS A 44 -5.73 9.70 -13.26
N ILE A 45 -5.28 8.48 -13.60
CA ILE A 45 -5.20 8.05 -15.00
C ILE A 45 -6.59 7.88 -15.62
N LYS A 46 -7.56 7.36 -14.86
CA LYS A 46 -8.94 7.24 -15.36
C LYS A 46 -9.55 8.61 -15.65
N ASP A 47 -9.32 9.58 -14.78
CA ASP A 47 -9.79 10.95 -14.98
C ASP A 47 -9.10 11.57 -16.21
N ALA A 48 -7.78 11.41 -16.34
CA ALA A 48 -7.04 11.91 -17.50
C ALA A 48 -7.42 11.23 -18.83
N ILE A 49 -7.89 9.98 -18.80
CA ILE A 49 -8.47 9.30 -19.96
C ILE A 49 -9.84 9.89 -20.30
N TYR A 50 -10.67 10.14 -19.29
CA TYR A 50 -11.98 10.77 -19.46
C TYR A 50 -11.87 12.17 -20.08
N ASP A 51 -10.91 12.96 -19.60
CA ASP A 51 -10.61 14.30 -20.11
C ASP A 51 -9.88 14.29 -21.48
N GLY A 52 -9.52 13.11 -22.00
CA GLY A 52 -8.85 12.94 -23.29
C GLY A 52 -7.37 13.29 -23.32
N HIS A 53 -6.77 13.57 -22.16
CA HIS A 53 -5.32 13.83 -22.02
C HIS A 53 -4.47 12.57 -22.20
N ILE A 54 -5.00 11.40 -21.85
CA ILE A 54 -4.34 10.10 -22.00
C ILE A 54 -5.18 9.20 -22.89
N LYS A 55 -4.57 8.60 -23.91
CA LYS A 55 -5.29 7.77 -24.89
C LYS A 55 -5.51 6.32 -24.43
N LYS A 56 -4.73 5.82 -23.45
CA LYS A 56 -4.73 4.42 -23.06
C LYS A 56 -4.39 4.24 -21.58
N ASP A 57 -5.14 3.37 -20.91
CA ASP A 57 -4.83 2.92 -19.55
C ASP A 57 -3.59 2.01 -19.57
N PHE A 58 -2.45 2.55 -19.14
CA PHE A 58 -1.19 1.81 -19.00
C PHE A 58 -1.05 1.11 -17.64
N ILE A 59 -1.92 1.41 -16.66
CA ILE A 59 -1.92 0.83 -15.30
C ILE A 59 -2.68 -0.49 -15.28
N GLN A 60 -3.61 -0.69 -16.22
CA GLN A 60 -4.37 -1.94 -16.26
C GLN A 60 -3.46 -3.16 -16.41
N ARG A 61 -3.65 -4.19 -15.56
CA ARG A 61 -2.86 -5.44 -15.50
C ARG A 61 -1.40 -5.30 -15.05
N THR A 62 -1.01 -4.25 -14.34
CA THR A 62 0.30 -4.21 -13.69
C THR A 62 0.32 -5.10 -12.44
N ASN A 63 1.46 -5.76 -12.21
CA ASN A 63 1.64 -6.61 -11.04
C ASN A 63 2.14 -5.77 -9.87
N LEU A 64 1.50 -5.91 -8.71
CA LEU A 64 1.90 -5.21 -7.50
C LEU A 64 3.11 -5.89 -6.87
N VAL A 65 4.27 -5.24 -6.90
CA VAL A 65 5.49 -5.67 -6.22
C VAL A 65 5.62 -4.94 -4.88
N TYR A 66 6.02 -5.65 -3.82
CA TYR A 66 6.14 -5.08 -2.48
C TYR A 66 7.11 -5.87 -1.60
N ASP A 67 7.67 -5.20 -0.60
CA ASP A 67 8.51 -5.82 0.42
C ASP A 67 7.66 -6.59 1.44
N LYS A 68 7.82 -7.92 1.42
CA LYS A 68 7.11 -8.84 2.32
C LYS A 68 7.59 -8.70 3.77
N SER A 69 8.83 -8.25 4.01
CA SER A 69 9.39 -8.09 5.35
C SER A 69 8.76 -6.92 6.11
N LYS A 70 8.32 -5.89 5.37
CA LYS A 70 7.67 -4.69 5.91
C LYS A 70 6.14 -4.78 5.90
N THR A 71 5.59 -5.82 5.29
CA THR A 71 4.15 -6.04 5.32
C THR A 71 3.80 -6.62 6.69
N TRP A 72 2.88 -5.95 7.40
CA TRP A 72 2.38 -6.43 8.68
C TRP A 72 1.88 -7.86 8.50
N LYS A 73 2.46 -8.79 9.26
CA LYS A 73 1.84 -10.09 9.44
C LYS A 73 0.61 -9.86 10.31
N ILE A 74 -0.54 -10.29 9.83
CA ILE A 74 -1.73 -10.37 10.68
C ILE A 74 -1.42 -11.50 11.67
N ASP A 75 -0.99 -11.10 12.87
CA ASP A 75 -0.90 -12.02 14.00
C ASP A 75 -2.28 -12.11 14.62
N TYR A 76 -2.89 -13.29 14.53
CA TYR A 76 -4.11 -13.58 15.26
C TYR A 76 -3.71 -13.89 16.69
N LEU A 77 -4.45 -13.32 17.65
CA LEU A 77 -4.24 -13.63 19.06
C LEU A 77 -4.50 -15.13 19.25
N ASN A 78 -3.44 -15.91 19.51
CA ASN A 78 -3.59 -17.29 19.95
C ASN A 78 -4.38 -17.27 21.28
N ILE A 79 -5.14 -18.33 21.55
CA ILE A 79 -5.88 -18.54 22.81
C ILE A 79 -4.98 -18.26 24.03
N ASP A 80 -3.71 -18.65 23.97
CA ASP A 80 -2.74 -18.37 25.03
C ASP A 80 -2.45 -16.88 25.22
N ASP A 81 -2.36 -16.12 24.14
CA ASP A 81 -2.12 -14.67 24.20
C ASP A 81 -3.38 -13.91 24.62
N LEU A 82 -4.56 -14.45 24.30
CA LEU A 82 -5.83 -13.96 24.84
C LEU A 82 -5.89 -14.15 26.36
N ASN A 83 -5.51 -15.34 26.85
CA ASN A 83 -5.45 -15.60 28.29
C ASN A 83 -4.44 -14.67 29.00
N LYS A 84 -3.27 -14.42 28.40
CA LYS A 84 -2.30 -13.46 28.94
C LYS A 84 -2.88 -12.04 28.98
N LEU A 85 -3.57 -11.62 27.93
CA LEU A 85 -4.20 -10.29 27.87
C LEU A 85 -5.29 -10.15 28.94
N VAL A 86 -6.18 -11.14 29.08
CA VAL A 86 -7.24 -11.15 30.10
C VAL A 86 -6.62 -11.10 31.50
N ASN A 87 -5.60 -11.91 31.77
CA ASN A 87 -4.90 -11.90 33.05
C ASN A 87 -4.22 -10.55 33.33
N HIS A 88 -3.60 -9.94 32.32
CA HIS A 88 -2.98 -8.62 32.45
C HIS A 88 -4.01 -7.51 32.74
N LEU A 89 -5.16 -7.56 32.07
CA LEU A 89 -6.26 -6.62 32.31
C LEU A 89 -6.87 -6.79 33.70
N ILE A 90 -7.01 -8.02 34.20
CA ILE A 90 -7.51 -8.30 35.55
C ILE A 90 -6.52 -7.82 36.62
N THR A 91 -5.22 -8.06 36.43
CA THR A 91 -4.16 -7.70 37.40
C THR A 91 -3.86 -6.21 37.43
N THR A 92 -3.99 -5.51 36.31
CA THR A 92 -3.75 -4.05 36.20
C THR A 92 -5.02 -3.23 36.47
N ARG A 93 -6.17 -3.90 36.70
CA ARG A 93 -7.43 -3.23 37.02
C ARG A 93 -7.32 -2.52 38.37
N ASN A 94 -7.19 -1.20 38.30
CA ASN A 94 -7.08 -0.33 39.46
C ASN A 94 -8.44 -0.26 40.20
N TYR A 95 -8.46 -0.54 41.51
CA TYR A 95 -9.68 -0.67 42.32
C TYR A 95 -10.39 0.66 42.66
N HIS A 96 -9.92 1.78 42.13
CA HIS A 96 -10.39 3.13 42.51
C HIS A 96 -11.71 3.58 41.87
N TYR A 97 -12.38 2.72 41.11
CA TYR A 97 -13.75 2.95 40.66
C TYR A 97 -14.60 1.73 41.01
N SER A 98 -15.16 1.75 42.22
CA SER A 98 -16.31 0.96 42.67
C SER A 98 -17.31 1.90 43.34
#